data_AF-A0A4Q7XVG2-F1
#
_entry.id   AF-A0A4Q7XVG2-F1
#
_cell.length_a   1.000
_cell.length_b   1.000
_cell.length_c   1.000
_cell.angle_alpha   90.00
_cell.angle_beta   90.00
_cell.angle_gamma   90.00
#
_symmetry.space_group_name_H-M   'P 1'
#
loop_
_entity.id
_entity.type
_entity.pdbx_description
1 polymer ?
#
loop_
_entity_poly.entity_id
_entity_poly.type
_entity_poly.pdbx_seq_one_letter_code
_entity_poly.pdbx_strand_id
1 'polypeptide(L)'
;MTTQQCTPVPAEDGLRSAMAELTAVFENLGAEHEALMLEQSRTCGRERRSTVVRMDEAIASASDRVRFAADSLALVYGMRSLGISSPRFSKGAEGHDYPFLTPLGGSTDARFDVVEYLGEAVAHLVKAYEPTRDHPALAVARCPGQMKVVLSGLQSALDVVGAEFCEDEVLAGECASARTVLAGLEERVFSAVPAQAVRQLSVEEMSAAIESDPELASAAAAALVVVAVRDGDPEMTVTAQARLSDALARLDVHRGR
;
A
#
# COMPACT_ATOMS: atom_id res chain seq x y z
N MET A 1 23.62 -25.27 -13.60
CA MET A 1 22.68 -24.42 -14.34
C MET A 1 21.31 -25.04 -14.17
N THR A 2 20.49 -24.47 -13.30
CA THR A 2 19.18 -25.01 -12.94
C THR A 2 18.15 -24.23 -13.75
N THR A 3 17.58 -24.86 -14.76
CA THR A 3 16.44 -24.32 -15.52
C THR A 3 15.22 -24.33 -14.61
N GLN A 4 14.80 -23.14 -14.17
CA GLN A 4 13.57 -22.95 -13.43
C GLN A 4 12.42 -23.16 -14.41
N GLN A 5 11.74 -24.32 -14.33
CA GLN A 5 10.56 -24.59 -15.12
C GLN A 5 9.42 -23.70 -14.63
N CYS A 6 9.01 -22.77 -15.48
CA CYS A 6 7.79 -22.00 -15.33
C CYS A 6 6.61 -22.95 -15.56
N THR A 7 6.02 -23.49 -14.49
CA THR A 7 4.77 -24.26 -14.60
C THR A 7 3.64 -23.29 -14.95
N PRO A 8 2.91 -23.49 -16.06
CA PRO A 8 1.83 -22.60 -16.44
C PRO A 8 0.64 -22.83 -15.52
N VAL A 9 0.41 -21.89 -14.60
CA VAL A 9 -0.93 -21.63 -14.08
C VAL A 9 -1.82 -21.34 -15.29
N PRO A 10 -3.07 -21.82 -15.38
CA PRO A 10 -3.98 -21.36 -16.42
C PRO A 10 -4.05 -19.83 -16.36
N ALA A 11 -3.42 -19.19 -17.34
CA ALA A 11 -3.09 -17.76 -17.33
C ALA A 11 -4.33 -16.84 -17.18
N GLU A 12 -5.51 -17.34 -17.54
CA GLU A 12 -6.78 -16.62 -17.35
C GLU A 12 -7.21 -16.48 -15.88
N ASP A 13 -6.82 -17.43 -15.02
CA ASP A 13 -7.09 -17.34 -13.59
C ASP A 13 -6.09 -16.42 -12.87
N GLY A 14 -4.86 -16.33 -13.39
CA GLY A 14 -3.83 -15.40 -12.91
C GLY A 14 -4.25 -13.94 -13.06
N LEU A 15 -4.52 -13.49 -14.29
CA LEU A 15 -4.93 -12.11 -14.57
C LEU A 15 -6.16 -11.67 -13.76
N ARG A 16 -7.16 -12.55 -13.62
CA ARG A 16 -8.34 -12.30 -12.78
C ARG A 16 -7.97 -12.14 -11.31
N SER A 17 -7.07 -12.99 -10.80
CA SER A 17 -6.57 -12.89 -9.43
C SER A 17 -5.84 -11.56 -9.20
N ALA A 18 -4.94 -11.17 -10.11
CA ALA A 18 -4.24 -9.88 -10.00
C ALA A 18 -5.19 -8.69 -10.01
N MET A 19 -6.24 -8.71 -10.85
CA MET A 19 -7.28 -7.68 -10.82
C MET A 19 -8.01 -7.62 -9.47
N ALA A 20 -8.32 -8.77 -8.86
CA ALA A 20 -8.95 -8.81 -7.55
C ALA A 20 -8.05 -8.22 -6.46
N GLU A 21 -6.75 -8.55 -6.49
CA GLU A 21 -5.76 -7.96 -5.58
C GLU A 21 -5.66 -6.44 -5.76
N LEU A 22 -5.55 -5.93 -7.00
CA LEU A 22 -5.48 -4.49 -7.26
C LEU A 22 -6.76 -3.75 -6.85
N THR A 23 -7.92 -4.40 -6.98
CA THR A 23 -9.20 -3.85 -6.49
C THR A 23 -9.17 -3.71 -4.97
N ALA A 24 -8.74 -4.75 -4.26
CA ALA A 24 -8.60 -4.70 -2.80
C ALA A 24 -7.58 -3.63 -2.36
N VAL A 25 -6.46 -3.51 -3.07
CA VAL A 25 -5.47 -2.44 -2.84
C VAL A 25 -6.13 -1.06 -2.97
N PHE A 26 -6.85 -0.82 -4.07
CA PHE A 26 -7.53 0.45 -4.31
C PHE A 26 -8.53 0.79 -3.21
N GLU A 27 -9.36 -0.17 -2.81
CA GLU A 27 -10.36 0.00 -1.74
C GLU A 27 -9.73 0.30 -0.37
N ASN A 28 -8.56 -0.28 -0.08
CA ASN A 28 -7.88 -0.12 1.22
C ASN A 28 -7.03 1.15 1.32
N LEU A 29 -6.60 1.74 0.20
CA LEU A 29 -5.86 3.03 0.21
C LEU A 29 -6.71 4.19 0.72
N GLY A 30 -8.04 4.13 0.56
CA GLY A 30 -8.95 5.18 1.02
C GLY A 30 -8.88 5.46 2.52
N ALA A 31 -8.75 4.41 3.34
CA ALA A 31 -8.66 4.55 4.79
C ALA A 31 -7.40 5.32 5.22
N GLU A 32 -6.25 5.04 4.58
CA GLU A 32 -5.00 5.76 4.87
C GLU A 32 -5.10 7.23 4.44
N HIS A 33 -5.67 7.49 3.26
CA HIS A 33 -5.89 8.85 2.75
C HIS A 33 -6.78 9.67 3.71
N GLU A 34 -7.91 9.12 4.15
CA GLU A 34 -8.79 9.78 5.12
C GLU A 34 -8.09 10.06 6.45
N ALA A 35 -7.29 9.11 6.95
CA ALA A 35 -6.53 9.29 8.18
C ALA A 35 -5.48 10.40 8.07
N LEU A 36 -4.79 10.50 6.92
CA LEU A 36 -3.82 11.56 6.66
C LEU A 36 -4.50 12.93 6.53
N MET A 37 -5.62 13.02 5.81
CA MET A 37 -6.42 14.25 5.74
C MET A 37 -6.86 14.74 7.12
N LEU A 38 -7.29 13.81 7.99
CA LEU A 38 -7.66 14.15 9.36
C LEU A 38 -6.46 14.67 10.15
N GLU A 39 -5.30 14.01 10.06
CA GLU A 39 -4.06 14.47 10.72
C GLU A 39 -3.64 15.86 10.22
N GLN A 40 -3.74 16.13 8.91
CA GLN A 40 -3.45 17.45 8.36
C GLN A 40 -4.33 18.54 8.96
N SER A 41 -5.63 18.26 9.14
CA SER A 41 -6.59 19.22 9.69
C SER A 41 -6.32 19.57 11.15
N ARG A 42 -5.69 18.64 11.90
CA ARG A 42 -5.35 18.78 13.33
C ARG A 42 -3.93 19.30 13.57
N THR A 43 -3.08 19.27 12.55
CA THR A 43 -1.66 19.65 12.68
C THR A 43 -1.46 21.16 12.57
N CYS A 44 -1.10 21.80 13.69
CA CYS A 44 -0.82 23.24 13.75
C CYS A 44 0.60 23.64 13.29
N GLY A 45 1.56 22.71 13.32
CA GLY A 45 2.95 22.97 12.91
C GLY A 45 3.14 22.94 11.40
N ARG A 46 3.64 24.03 10.79
CA ARG A 46 3.78 24.16 9.32
C ARG A 46 4.63 23.04 8.70
N GLU A 47 5.78 22.72 9.29
CA GLU A 47 6.73 21.73 8.77
C GLU A 47 6.17 20.30 8.88
N ARG A 48 5.60 19.97 10.05
CA ARG A 48 4.88 18.71 10.27
C ARG A 48 3.72 18.57 9.28
N ARG A 49 2.89 19.60 9.16
CA ARG A 49 1.75 19.61 8.23
C ARG A 49 2.20 19.44 6.78
N SER A 50 3.29 20.09 6.36
CA SER A 50 3.85 19.91 5.02
C SER A 50 4.29 18.46 4.76
N THR A 51 4.81 17.78 5.79
CA THR A 51 5.16 16.36 5.67
C THR A 51 3.91 15.52 5.47
N VAL A 52 2.86 15.72 6.28
CA VAL A 52 1.60 14.96 6.16
C VAL A 52 0.89 15.25 4.82
N VAL A 53 0.91 16.49 4.32
CA VAL A 53 0.39 16.84 2.98
C VAL A 53 1.11 16.07 1.88
N ARG A 54 2.44 16.01 1.93
CA ARG A 54 3.23 15.24 0.97
C ARG A 54 2.91 13.73 1.03
N MET A 55 2.69 13.18 2.22
CA MET A 55 2.29 11.78 2.38
C MET A 55 0.95 11.52 1.71
N ASP A 56 -0.01 12.39 1.98
CA ASP A 56 -1.38 12.31 1.46
C ASP A 56 -1.45 12.41 -0.06
N GLU A 57 -0.78 13.40 -0.65
CA GLU A 57 -0.66 13.55 -2.10
C GLU A 57 -0.03 12.31 -2.75
N ALA A 58 0.95 11.69 -2.06
CA ALA A 58 1.60 10.49 -2.53
C ALA A 58 0.68 9.26 -2.42
N ILE A 59 -0.13 9.12 -1.37
CA ILE A 59 -1.14 8.07 -1.26
C ILE A 59 -2.22 8.22 -2.34
N ALA A 60 -2.71 9.45 -2.58
CA ALA A 60 -3.66 9.73 -3.65
C ALA A 60 -3.08 9.37 -5.04
N SER A 61 -1.83 9.76 -5.30
CA SER A 61 -1.13 9.41 -6.54
C SER A 61 -0.95 7.89 -6.68
N ALA A 62 -0.60 7.18 -5.61
CA ALA A 62 -0.51 5.73 -5.61
C ALA A 62 -1.86 5.09 -5.96
N SER A 63 -2.96 5.58 -5.39
CA SER A 63 -4.32 5.11 -5.69
C SER A 63 -4.68 5.29 -7.17
N ASP A 64 -4.38 6.45 -7.75
CA ASP A 64 -4.58 6.70 -9.17
C ASP A 64 -3.80 5.72 -10.06
N ARG A 65 -2.54 5.44 -9.71
CA ARG A 65 -1.72 4.49 -10.47
C ARG A 65 -2.20 3.05 -10.32
N VAL A 66 -2.66 2.65 -9.14
CA VAL A 66 -3.31 1.33 -8.95
C VAL A 66 -4.56 1.21 -9.81
N ARG A 67 -5.39 2.26 -9.88
CA ARG A 67 -6.56 2.28 -10.76
C ARG A 67 -6.18 2.11 -12.23
N PHE A 68 -5.20 2.89 -12.71
CA PHE A 68 -4.74 2.77 -14.09
C PHE A 68 -4.16 1.39 -14.40
N ALA A 69 -3.39 0.80 -13.47
CA ALA A 69 -2.90 -0.57 -13.62
C ALA A 69 -4.06 -1.58 -13.73
N ALA A 70 -5.09 -1.46 -12.89
CA ALA A 70 -6.26 -2.32 -12.95
C ALA A 70 -7.05 -2.17 -14.26
N ASP A 71 -7.24 -0.93 -14.75
CA ASP A 71 -7.90 -0.62 -16.01
C ASP A 71 -7.13 -1.24 -17.20
N SER A 72 -5.81 -1.06 -17.25
CA SER A 72 -4.95 -1.65 -18.30
C SER A 72 -4.92 -3.17 -18.23
N LEU A 73 -4.94 -3.76 -17.03
CA LEU A 73 -4.98 -5.21 -16.85
C LEU A 73 -6.32 -5.80 -17.34
N ALA A 74 -7.43 -5.10 -17.07
CA ALA A 74 -8.75 -5.47 -17.59
C ALA A 74 -8.78 -5.41 -19.12
N LEU A 75 -8.12 -4.43 -19.73
CA LEU A 75 -7.98 -4.32 -21.17
C LEU A 75 -7.18 -5.50 -21.75
N VAL A 76 -6.02 -5.84 -21.15
CA VAL A 76 -5.22 -7.04 -21.52
C VAL A 76 -6.06 -8.31 -21.45
N TYR A 77 -6.78 -8.51 -20.34
CA TYR A 77 -7.67 -9.65 -20.15
C TYR A 77 -8.77 -9.70 -21.21
N GLY A 78 -9.46 -8.58 -21.45
CA GLY A 78 -10.53 -8.46 -22.43
C GLY A 78 -10.06 -8.77 -23.85
N MET A 79 -8.95 -8.17 -24.30
CA MET A 79 -8.39 -8.44 -25.63
C MET A 79 -7.99 -9.91 -25.79
N ARG A 80 -7.40 -10.52 -24.76
CA ARG A 80 -7.05 -11.95 -24.78
C ARG A 80 -8.28 -12.83 -24.90
N SER A 81 -9.34 -12.56 -24.13
CA SER A 81 -10.59 -13.32 -24.18
C SER A 81 -11.26 -13.28 -25.56
N LEU A 82 -11.01 -12.20 -26.32
CA LEU A 82 -11.48 -12.03 -27.70
C LEU A 82 -10.50 -12.60 -28.76
N GLY A 83 -9.40 -13.23 -28.35
CA GLY A 83 -8.37 -13.76 -29.25
C GLY A 83 -7.54 -12.67 -29.96
N ILE A 84 -7.43 -11.48 -29.37
CA ILE A 84 -6.64 -10.35 -29.88
C ILE A 84 -5.33 -10.28 -29.08
N SER A 85 -4.36 -11.08 -29.49
CA SER A 85 -3.04 -11.14 -28.84
C SER A 85 -2.02 -10.19 -29.49
N SER A 86 -2.07 -10.05 -30.81
CA SER A 86 -1.18 -9.21 -31.62
C SER A 86 -1.93 -8.08 -32.34
N PRO A 87 -1.22 -7.01 -32.76
CA PRO A 87 -1.81 -5.96 -33.58
C PRO A 87 -2.48 -6.54 -34.82
N ARG A 88 -3.73 -6.13 -35.10
CA ARG A 88 -4.48 -6.58 -36.28
C ARG A 88 -4.55 -5.46 -37.29
N PHE A 89 -4.00 -5.70 -38.47
CA PHE A 89 -4.09 -4.75 -39.58
C PHE A 89 -5.44 -4.87 -40.30
N SER A 90 -5.91 -3.74 -40.81
CA SER A 90 -6.99 -3.75 -41.79
C SER A 90 -6.56 -4.54 -43.02
N LYS A 91 -7.52 -5.17 -43.72
CA LYS A 91 -7.24 -5.92 -44.94
C LYS A 91 -7.49 -5.07 -46.18
N GLY A 92 -6.60 -5.14 -47.16
CA GLY A 92 -6.82 -4.57 -48.49
C GLY A 92 -7.83 -5.38 -49.30
N ALA A 93 -8.16 -4.91 -50.51
CA ALA A 93 -9.11 -5.57 -51.41
C ALA A 93 -8.73 -7.03 -51.77
N GLU A 94 -7.44 -7.35 -51.71
CA GLU A 94 -6.89 -8.69 -51.97
C GLU A 94 -6.82 -9.56 -50.70
N GLY A 95 -7.28 -9.07 -49.56
CA GLY A 95 -7.27 -9.80 -48.27
C GLY A 95 -5.92 -9.79 -47.53
N HIS A 96 -4.91 -9.13 -48.07
CA HIS A 96 -3.61 -8.92 -47.41
C HIS A 96 -3.65 -7.81 -46.36
N ASP A 97 -2.75 -7.88 -45.37
CA ASP A 97 -2.61 -6.79 -44.40
C ASP A 97 -2.28 -5.47 -45.12
N TYR A 98 -2.90 -4.40 -44.65
CA TYR A 98 -2.72 -3.07 -45.19
C TYR A 98 -1.97 -2.20 -44.16
N PRO A 99 -0.62 -2.17 -44.19
CA PRO A 99 0.21 -1.60 -43.13
C PRO A 99 0.23 -0.07 -43.09
N PHE A 100 -0.37 0.60 -44.08
CA PHE A 100 -0.42 2.06 -44.14
C PHE A 100 -1.52 2.67 -43.25
N LEU A 101 -2.43 1.85 -42.71
CA LEU A 101 -3.40 2.27 -41.70
C LEU A 101 -2.93 1.83 -40.31
N THR A 102 -3.28 2.61 -39.31
CA THR A 102 -3.03 2.27 -37.91
C THR A 102 -3.67 0.92 -37.59
N PRO A 103 -2.89 -0.06 -37.09
CA PRO A 103 -3.45 -1.34 -36.70
C PRO A 103 -4.41 -1.16 -35.51
N LEU A 104 -5.36 -2.07 -35.37
CA LEU A 104 -6.00 -2.28 -34.09
C LEU A 104 -4.89 -2.68 -33.10
N GLY A 105 -4.82 -1.97 -31.97
CA GLY A 105 -3.81 -2.18 -30.93
C GLY A 105 -3.76 -3.64 -30.46
N GLY A 106 -2.59 -4.07 -30.03
CA GLY A 106 -2.37 -5.39 -29.43
C GLY A 106 -2.38 -5.32 -27.91
N SER A 107 -2.37 -6.49 -27.26
CA SER A 107 -2.21 -6.55 -25.81
C SER A 107 -0.88 -6.02 -25.31
N THR A 108 0.15 -5.98 -26.16
CA THR A 108 1.52 -5.61 -25.82
C THR A 108 1.62 -4.23 -25.16
N ASP A 109 1.07 -3.17 -25.75
CA ASP A 109 1.20 -1.81 -25.22
C ASP A 109 0.56 -1.72 -23.82
N ALA A 110 -0.61 -2.32 -23.65
CA ALA A 110 -1.29 -2.37 -22.36
C ALA A 110 -0.52 -3.18 -21.30
N ARG A 111 0.37 -4.11 -21.66
CA ARG A 111 1.25 -4.81 -20.70
C ARG A 111 2.32 -3.89 -20.14
N PHE A 112 2.92 -3.06 -20.99
CA PHE A 112 3.88 -2.03 -20.56
C PHE A 112 3.21 -1.05 -19.61
N ASP A 113 2.01 -0.57 -19.97
CA ASP A 113 1.24 0.34 -19.11
C ASP A 113 0.95 -0.28 -17.72
N VAL A 114 0.57 -1.56 -17.65
CA VAL A 114 0.35 -2.25 -16.36
C VAL A 114 1.62 -2.20 -15.50
N VAL A 115 2.76 -2.59 -16.05
CA VAL A 115 4.02 -2.67 -15.28
C VAL A 115 4.50 -1.28 -14.88
N GLU A 116 4.42 -0.31 -15.79
CA GLU A 116 4.74 1.09 -15.52
C GLU A 116 3.89 1.63 -14.36
N TYR A 117 2.56 1.49 -14.43
CA TYR A 117 1.66 1.99 -13.39
C TYR A 117 1.86 1.28 -12.04
N LEU A 118 2.14 -0.02 -12.03
CA LEU A 118 2.48 -0.73 -10.79
C LEU A 118 3.80 -0.21 -10.20
N GLY A 119 4.82 0.03 -11.04
CA GLY A 119 6.09 0.63 -10.62
C GLY A 119 5.92 2.03 -10.05
N GLU A 120 5.13 2.88 -10.71
CA GLU A 120 4.81 4.23 -10.23
C GLU A 120 4.01 4.19 -8.93
N ALA A 121 3.04 3.28 -8.78
CA ALA A 121 2.30 3.10 -7.53
C ALA A 121 3.26 2.79 -6.37
N VAL A 122 4.19 1.83 -6.56
CA VAL A 122 5.22 1.50 -5.57
C VAL A 122 6.10 2.72 -5.28
N ALA A 123 6.54 3.47 -6.30
CA ALA A 123 7.35 4.66 -6.11
C ALA A 123 6.62 5.74 -5.29
N HIS A 124 5.32 5.93 -5.51
CA HIS A 124 4.49 6.84 -4.73
C HIS A 124 4.32 6.38 -3.28
N LEU A 125 4.14 5.09 -3.02
CA LEU A 125 4.12 4.56 -1.65
C LEU A 125 5.48 4.74 -0.94
N VAL A 126 6.58 4.52 -1.65
CA VAL A 126 7.93 4.80 -1.11
C VAL A 126 8.07 6.27 -0.75
N LYS A 127 7.62 7.16 -1.63
CA LYS A 127 7.61 8.60 -1.37
C LYS A 127 6.77 8.92 -0.14
N ALA A 128 5.56 8.37 -0.01
CA ALA A 128 4.68 8.61 1.12
C ALA A 128 5.40 8.31 2.45
N TYR A 129 6.09 7.19 2.54
CA TYR A 129 6.76 6.75 3.77
C TYR A 129 8.28 6.98 3.75
N GLU A 130 8.76 7.93 2.97
CA GLU A 130 10.14 8.38 3.05
C GLU A 130 10.34 9.20 4.33
N PRO A 131 11.23 8.78 5.26
CA PRO A 131 11.50 9.54 6.48
C PRO A 131 12.12 10.90 6.15
N THR A 132 11.57 11.96 6.72
CA THR A 132 12.18 13.29 6.63
C THR A 132 13.21 13.48 7.75
N ARG A 133 14.13 14.43 7.56
CA ARG A 133 15.13 14.79 8.58
C ARG A 133 14.48 15.24 9.88
N ASP A 134 13.44 16.07 9.78
CA ASP A 134 12.85 16.75 10.93
C ASP A 134 11.75 15.93 11.59
N HIS A 135 11.10 15.03 10.83
CA HIS A 135 9.97 14.23 11.32
C HIS A 135 10.02 12.76 10.86
N PRO A 136 11.10 12.01 11.16
CA PRO A 136 11.25 10.63 10.71
C PRO A 136 10.18 9.69 11.27
N ALA A 137 9.63 10.00 12.44
CA ALA A 137 8.56 9.22 13.09
C ALA A 137 7.22 9.25 12.32
N LEU A 138 7.05 10.16 11.34
CA LEU A 138 5.83 10.19 10.51
C LEU A 138 5.83 9.13 9.40
N ALA A 139 6.95 8.44 9.15
CA ALA A 139 7.08 7.42 8.11
C ALA A 139 6.45 6.06 8.49
N VAL A 140 5.25 6.07 9.06
CA VAL A 140 4.51 4.89 9.52
C VAL A 140 3.08 4.93 9.01
N ALA A 141 2.42 3.78 8.80
CA ALA A 141 1.02 3.78 8.38
C ALA A 141 0.07 4.26 9.49
N ARG A 142 -0.98 5.01 9.12
CA ARG A 142 -2.04 5.41 10.05
C ARG A 142 -3.11 4.35 10.20
N CYS A 143 -3.30 3.55 9.16
CA CYS A 143 -4.17 2.39 9.10
C CYS A 143 -3.35 1.12 8.82
N PRO A 144 -2.60 0.56 9.81
CA PRO A 144 -1.66 -0.52 9.55
C PRO A 144 -2.29 -1.80 8.98
N GLY A 145 -3.52 -2.13 9.39
CA GLY A 145 -4.23 -3.30 8.87
C GLY A 145 -4.53 -3.18 7.38
N GLN A 146 -5.08 -2.04 6.96
CA GLN A 146 -5.39 -1.73 5.56
C GLN A 146 -4.10 -1.61 4.73
N MET A 147 -3.07 -0.94 5.26
CA MET A 147 -1.80 -0.83 4.57
C MET A 147 -1.12 -2.19 4.38
N LYS A 148 -1.33 -3.15 5.30
CA LYS A 148 -0.83 -4.52 5.11
C LYS A 148 -1.49 -5.19 3.91
N VAL A 149 -2.81 -5.02 3.75
CA VAL A 149 -3.55 -5.51 2.56
C VAL A 149 -3.04 -4.85 1.28
N VAL A 150 -2.80 -3.52 1.32
CA VAL A 150 -2.23 -2.77 0.19
C VAL A 150 -0.89 -3.34 -0.24
N LEU A 151 0.04 -3.52 0.71
CA LEU A 151 1.39 -4.00 0.40
C LEU A 151 1.39 -5.46 -0.06
N SER A 152 0.64 -6.35 0.59
CA SER A 152 0.56 -7.77 0.19
C SER A 152 -0.16 -7.97 -1.15
N GLY A 153 -1.21 -7.18 -1.41
CA GLY A 153 -1.95 -7.23 -2.67
C GLY A 153 -1.11 -6.73 -3.84
N LEU A 154 -0.34 -5.66 -3.65
CA LEU A 154 0.62 -5.19 -4.66
C LEU A 154 1.74 -6.21 -4.92
N GLN A 155 2.30 -6.85 -3.89
CA GLN A 155 3.28 -7.93 -4.06
C GLN A 155 2.68 -9.08 -4.89
N SER A 156 1.47 -9.50 -4.55
CA SER A 156 0.78 -10.60 -5.22
C SER A 156 0.45 -10.25 -6.68
N ALA A 157 -0.01 -9.03 -6.95
CA ALA A 157 -0.25 -8.54 -8.30
C ALA A 157 1.05 -8.50 -9.13
N LEU A 158 2.16 -8.00 -8.55
CA LEU A 158 3.47 -7.99 -9.21
C LEU A 158 3.99 -9.40 -9.51
N ASP A 159 3.80 -10.36 -8.60
CA ASP A 159 4.19 -11.76 -8.84
C ASP A 159 3.40 -12.40 -9.98
N VAL A 160 2.09 -12.17 -10.01
CA VAL A 160 1.23 -12.66 -11.10
C VAL A 160 1.57 -12.00 -12.43
N VAL A 161 1.68 -10.67 -12.46
CA VAL A 161 2.00 -9.91 -13.67
C VAL A 161 3.39 -10.27 -14.19
N GLY A 162 4.38 -10.41 -13.30
CA GLY A 162 5.73 -10.82 -13.68
C GLY A 162 5.78 -12.26 -14.22
N ALA A 163 4.99 -13.18 -13.67
CA ALA A 163 4.85 -14.53 -14.21
C ALA A 163 4.14 -14.55 -15.57
N GLU A 164 3.10 -13.74 -15.71
CA GLU A 164 2.31 -13.62 -16.95
C GLU A 164 3.14 -13.04 -18.10
N PHE A 165 4.02 -12.08 -17.79
CA PHE A 165 4.88 -11.40 -18.78
C PHE A 165 6.31 -11.92 -18.76
N CYS A 166 6.55 -13.14 -18.27
CA CYS A 166 7.89 -13.70 -18.10
C CYS A 166 8.69 -13.88 -19.40
N GLU A 167 8.01 -13.90 -20.56
CA GLU A 167 8.66 -13.92 -21.87
C GLU A 167 9.33 -12.58 -22.23
N ASP A 168 8.94 -11.49 -21.56
CA ASP A 168 9.54 -10.17 -21.70
C ASP A 168 10.48 -9.92 -20.50
N GLU A 169 11.78 -10.09 -20.72
CA GLU A 169 12.80 -9.95 -19.67
C GLU A 169 12.83 -8.55 -19.04
N VAL A 170 12.46 -7.52 -19.80
CA VAL A 170 12.42 -6.13 -19.31
C VAL A 170 11.27 -5.99 -18.32
N LEU A 171 10.06 -6.37 -18.72
CA LEU A 171 8.88 -6.30 -17.87
C LEU A 171 9.01 -7.17 -16.61
N ALA A 172 9.51 -8.41 -16.77
CA ALA A 172 9.75 -9.29 -15.65
C ALA A 172 10.79 -8.71 -14.67
N GLY A 173 11.85 -8.07 -15.19
CA GLY A 173 12.87 -7.38 -14.40
C GLY A 173 12.30 -6.19 -13.62
N GLU A 174 11.43 -5.40 -14.24
CA GLU A 174 10.75 -4.26 -13.59
C GLU A 174 9.82 -4.72 -12.48
N CYS A 175 9.02 -5.77 -12.69
CA CYS A 175 8.19 -6.37 -11.64
C CYS A 175 9.03 -6.87 -10.46
N ALA A 176 10.14 -7.55 -10.73
CA ALA A 176 11.04 -8.05 -9.69
C ALA A 176 11.71 -6.91 -8.90
N SER A 177 12.09 -5.84 -9.57
CA SER A 177 12.63 -4.62 -8.95
C SER A 177 11.61 -3.96 -8.04
N ALA A 178 10.40 -3.70 -8.54
CA ALA A 178 9.31 -3.10 -7.77
C ALA A 178 8.96 -3.94 -6.52
N ARG A 179 8.94 -5.27 -6.65
CA ARG A 179 8.70 -6.18 -5.52
C ARG A 179 9.79 -6.07 -4.45
N THR A 180 11.05 -5.97 -4.85
CA THR A 180 12.18 -5.81 -3.92
C THR A 180 12.06 -4.51 -3.14
N VAL A 181 11.69 -3.42 -3.82
CA VAL A 181 11.43 -2.12 -3.19
C VAL A 181 10.26 -2.20 -2.20
N LEU A 182 9.19 -2.90 -2.58
CA LEU A 182 7.99 -3.04 -1.76
C LEU A 182 8.24 -3.84 -0.48
N ALA A 183 9.05 -4.90 -0.54
CA ALA A 183 9.48 -5.65 0.65
C ALA A 183 10.26 -4.76 1.64
N GLY A 184 11.19 -3.93 1.13
CA GLY A 184 11.91 -2.97 1.97
C GLY A 184 11.03 -1.82 2.49
N LEU A 185 9.91 -1.52 1.83
CA LEU A 185 8.91 -0.57 2.33
C LEU A 185 8.11 -1.18 3.50
N GLU A 186 7.66 -2.42 3.37
CA GLU A 186 6.88 -3.14 4.40
C GLU A 186 7.59 -3.15 5.76
N GLU A 187 8.88 -3.49 5.77
CA GLU A 187 9.70 -3.48 6.99
C GLU A 187 9.73 -2.10 7.66
N ARG A 188 9.76 -1.01 6.88
CA ARG A 188 9.82 0.36 7.41
C ARG A 188 8.47 0.83 7.93
N VAL A 189 7.42 0.66 7.13
CA VAL A 189 6.05 1.14 7.42
C VAL A 189 5.48 0.51 8.67
N PHE A 190 5.85 -0.74 8.95
CA PHE A 190 5.41 -1.49 10.12
C PHE A 190 6.47 -1.64 11.22
N SER A 191 7.65 -1.03 11.07
CA SER A 191 8.62 -1.04 12.17
C SER A 191 8.06 -0.29 13.37
N ALA A 192 8.04 -0.95 14.53
CA ALA A 192 7.89 -0.25 15.79
C ALA A 192 9.08 0.72 15.91
N VAL A 193 8.79 1.98 16.27
CA VAL A 193 9.78 3.02 16.58
C VAL A 193 11.04 2.41 17.21
N PRO A 194 12.26 2.74 16.74
CA PRO A 194 13.48 2.19 17.32
C PRO A 194 13.46 2.38 18.84
N ALA A 195 13.62 1.27 19.56
CA ALA A 195 13.64 1.22 21.03
C ALA A 195 14.66 2.17 21.68
N GLN A 196 15.55 2.80 20.90
CA GLN A 196 16.49 3.82 21.34
C GLN A 196 15.86 5.16 21.71
N ALA A 197 14.56 5.39 21.42
CA ALA A 197 13.81 6.53 21.93
C ALA A 197 13.02 6.22 23.23
N VAL A 198 13.03 4.96 23.70
CA VAL A 198 12.62 4.66 25.08
C VAL A 198 13.81 4.97 25.96
N ARG A 199 14.05 6.27 26.19
CA ARG A 199 14.58 6.70 27.48
C ARG A 199 13.71 5.95 28.50
N GLN A 200 14.30 5.21 29.42
CA GLN A 200 13.55 4.57 30.52
C GLN A 200 12.90 5.71 31.33
N LEU A 201 11.76 6.19 30.85
CA LEU A 201 10.93 7.17 31.51
C LEU A 201 10.47 6.47 32.77
N SER A 202 10.63 7.14 33.91
CA SER A 202 10.05 6.63 35.15
C SER A 202 8.53 6.51 34.97
N VAL A 203 7.88 5.71 35.83
CA VAL A 203 6.41 5.58 35.81
C VAL A 203 5.74 6.95 35.98
N GLU A 204 6.37 7.87 36.71
CA GLU A 204 5.89 9.26 36.83
C GLU A 204 6.07 10.06 35.54
N GLU A 205 7.21 9.96 34.86
CA GLU A 205 7.46 10.68 33.60
C GLU A 205 6.57 10.19 32.45
N MET A 206 6.29 8.88 32.43
CA MET A 206 5.36 8.26 31.48
C MET A 206 3.91 8.68 31.76
N SER A 207 3.51 8.78 33.04
CA SER A 207 2.18 9.29 33.40
C SER A 207 2.02 10.76 33.02
N ALA A 208 3.03 11.60 33.26
CA ALA A 208 3.01 13.01 32.87
C ALA A 208 2.99 13.21 31.34
N ALA A 209 3.66 12.35 30.57
CA ALA A 209 3.62 12.38 29.10
C ALA A 209 2.24 11.96 28.56
N ILE A 210 1.60 10.97 29.17
CA ILE A 210 0.24 10.52 28.84
C ILE A 210 -0.81 11.60 29.19
N GLU A 211 -0.64 12.30 30.31
CA GLU A 211 -1.53 13.38 30.72
C GLU A 211 -1.38 14.65 29.86
N SER A 212 -0.20 14.89 29.28
CA SER A 212 0.09 16.06 28.44
C SER A 212 -0.17 15.84 26.95
N ASP A 213 -0.25 14.59 26.49
CA ASP A 213 -0.50 14.24 25.08
C ASP A 213 -1.57 13.12 24.95
N PRO A 214 -2.83 13.48 24.64
CA PRO A 214 -3.92 12.51 24.52
C PRO A 214 -3.77 11.55 23.32
N GLU A 215 -2.96 11.89 22.31
CA GLU A 215 -2.68 10.96 21.20
C GLU A 215 -1.65 9.91 21.62
N LEU A 216 -0.65 10.30 22.42
CA LEU A 216 0.30 9.37 23.06
C LEU A 216 -0.43 8.39 24.00
N ALA A 217 -1.41 8.88 24.76
CA ALA A 217 -2.26 8.05 25.61
C ALA A 217 -3.03 6.98 24.81
N SER A 218 -3.61 7.37 23.68
CA SER A 218 -4.34 6.46 22.79
C SER A 218 -3.41 5.42 22.13
N ALA A 219 -2.21 5.83 21.71
CA ALA A 219 -1.22 4.92 21.11
C ALA A 219 -0.66 3.92 22.13
N ALA A 220 -0.34 4.36 23.34
CA ALA A 220 0.11 3.50 24.43
C ALA A 220 -0.95 2.47 24.83
N ALA A 221 -2.21 2.90 24.87
CA ALA A 221 -3.34 2.02 25.12
C ALA A 221 -3.54 0.95 24.05
N ALA A 222 -3.47 1.33 22.78
CA ALA A 222 -3.56 0.39 21.66
C ALA A 222 -2.41 -0.64 21.72
N ALA A 223 -1.19 -0.21 22.04
CA ALA A 223 -0.05 -1.09 22.21
C ALA A 223 -0.23 -2.09 23.36
N LEU A 224 -0.78 -1.66 24.50
CA LEU A 224 -1.06 -2.55 25.63
C LEU A 224 -2.13 -3.61 25.32
N VAL A 225 -3.16 -3.24 24.55
CA VAL A 225 -4.19 -4.20 24.08
C VAL A 225 -3.56 -5.24 23.15
N VAL A 226 -2.68 -4.83 22.23
CA VAL A 226 -1.98 -5.76 21.33
C VAL A 226 -1.08 -6.73 22.10
N VAL A 227 -0.39 -6.26 23.14
CA VAL A 227 0.43 -7.13 24.01
C VAL A 227 -0.43 -8.11 24.81
N ALA A 228 -1.54 -7.65 25.40
CA ALA A 228 -2.44 -8.51 26.18
C ALA A 228 -3.15 -9.57 25.31
N VAL A 229 -3.51 -9.25 24.06
CA VAL A 229 -4.09 -10.20 23.11
C VAL A 229 -3.05 -11.24 22.65
N ARG A 230 -1.78 -10.83 22.52
CA ARG A 230 -0.68 -11.72 22.11
C ARG A 230 -0.31 -12.74 23.20
N ASP A 231 -0.41 -12.36 24.46
CA ASP A 231 -0.07 -13.23 25.61
C ASP A 231 -1.23 -14.11 26.10
N GLY A 232 -2.42 -13.97 25.49
CA GLY A 232 -3.55 -14.88 25.72
C GLY A 232 -4.14 -14.83 27.13
N ASP A 233 -3.96 -13.72 27.86
CA ASP A 233 -4.47 -13.54 29.22
C ASP A 233 -5.75 -12.65 29.21
N PRO A 234 -6.95 -13.27 29.23
CA PRO A 234 -8.22 -12.56 29.12
C PRO A 234 -8.54 -11.67 30.33
N GLU A 235 -7.99 -11.95 31.52
CA GLU A 235 -8.22 -11.12 32.71
C GLU A 235 -7.43 -9.80 32.65
N MET A 236 -6.22 -9.85 32.07
CA MET A 236 -5.39 -8.68 31.80
C MET A 236 -6.01 -7.77 30.74
N THR A 237 -6.65 -8.33 29.70
CA THR A 237 -7.29 -7.54 28.64
C THR A 237 -8.50 -6.76 29.18
N VAL A 238 -9.36 -7.40 29.98
CA VAL A 238 -10.53 -6.75 30.60
C VAL A 238 -10.10 -5.67 31.58
N THR A 239 -9.06 -5.93 32.37
CA THR A 239 -8.53 -4.95 33.34
C THR A 239 -7.87 -3.75 32.65
N ALA A 240 -7.12 -3.98 31.58
CA ALA A 240 -6.52 -2.92 30.77
C ALA A 240 -7.59 -2.06 30.08
N GLN A 241 -8.64 -2.68 29.54
CA GLN A 241 -9.74 -1.99 28.88
C GLN A 241 -10.60 -1.17 29.86
N ALA A 242 -10.82 -1.68 31.08
CA ALA A 242 -11.50 -0.95 32.14
C ALA A 242 -10.70 0.27 32.63
N ARG A 243 -9.38 0.11 32.82
CA ARG A 243 -8.49 1.23 33.21
C ARG A 243 -8.36 2.27 32.10
N LEU A 244 -8.34 1.83 30.84
CA LEU A 244 -8.35 2.73 29.69
C LEU A 244 -9.65 3.55 29.63
N SER A 245 -10.79 2.90 29.86
CA SER A 245 -12.10 3.57 29.86
C SER A 245 -12.19 4.60 31.00
N ASP A 246 -11.68 4.28 32.19
CA ASP A 246 -11.63 5.23 33.31
C ASP A 246 -10.67 6.41 33.06
N ALA A 247 -9.51 6.15 32.43
CA ALA A 247 -8.56 7.20 32.06
C ALA A 247 -9.13 8.15 30.99
N LEU A 248 -9.81 7.61 29.97
CA LEU A 248 -10.48 8.41 28.94
C LEU A 248 -11.65 9.21 29.53
N ALA A 249 -12.42 8.63 30.44
CA ALA A 249 -13.51 9.34 31.13
C ALA A 249 -13.00 10.52 31.98
N ARG A 250 -11.83 10.40 32.62
CA ARG A 250 -11.20 11.50 33.38
C ARG A 250 -10.69 12.61 32.47
N LEU A 251 -10.21 12.28 31.27
CA LEU A 251 -9.78 13.25 30.27
C LEU A 251 -10.96 14.04 29.69
N ASP A 252 -12.12 13.41 29.47
CA ASP A 252 -13.34 14.11 29.03
C ASP A 252 -13.88 15.09 30.09
N VAL A 253 -13.72 14.79 31.38
CA VAL A 253 -14.08 15.71 32.47
C VAL A 253 -13.21 16.98 32.47
N HIS A 254 -11.98 16.93 31.94
CA HIS A 254 -11.10 18.09 31.83
C HIS A 254 -11.29 18.92 30.55
N ARG A 255 -11.98 18.38 29.53
CA ARG A 255 -12.38 19.14 28.33
C ARG A 255 -13.68 19.95 28.48
N GLY A 256 -14.43 19.73 29.56
CA GLY A 256 -15.71 20.39 29.83
C GLY A 256 -15.65 21.65 30.72
N ARG A 257 -14.48 22.26 30.91
CA ARG A 257 -14.31 23.51 31.67
C ARG A 257 -13.60 24.59 30.87
#